data_AF-A0A665VRI4-F1
#
_entry.id   AF-A0A665VRI4-F1
#
_cell.length_a   1.000
_cell.length_b   1.000
_cell.length_c   1.000
_cell.angle_alpha   90.00
_cell.angle_beta   90.00
_cell.angle_gamma   90.00
#
_symmetry.space_group_name_H-M   'P 1'
#
loop_
_entity.id
_entity.type
_entity.pdbx_description
1 polymer ?
#
loop_
_entity_poly.entity_id
_entity_poly.type
_entity_poly.pdbx_seq_one_letter_code
_entity_poly.pdbx_strand_id
1 'polypeptide(L)'
;MELMGSTLTATYARPKTSHFLPAISTMASSYRSTQPALAMNPSANLWRTNSYYKSSSALPIASSIQRENADLLRAKTVLYPSNRTALATRYTPEDWYKSNQNNYMESESSRKSAERLRRDTIRLMQDKEQLTRRTQENTSKNIGERLNDIAFWRAELSHETDNMVTEIAALTEVKKRLERALAETEGPFQVSQECLYHREKRMSIDLVHDDVEKDLIKVTISQRCVCARYN
;
A
#
# COMPACT_ATOMS: atom_id res chain seq x y z
N MET A 1 43.11 -23.57 -25.75
CA MET A 1 41.88 -23.36 -26.55
C MET A 1 41.14 -22.22 -25.86
N GLU A 2 41.26 -21.02 -26.43
CA GLU A 2 40.59 -19.81 -25.95
C GLU A 2 39.08 -19.91 -26.15
N LEU A 3 38.31 -19.27 -25.27
CA LEU A 3 37.00 -18.75 -25.65
C LEU A 3 36.72 -17.44 -24.91
N MET A 4 36.77 -16.39 -25.72
CA MET A 4 36.47 -14.99 -25.47
C MET A 4 34.97 -14.72 -25.26
N GLY A 5 34.69 -13.64 -24.53
CA GLY A 5 33.48 -12.81 -24.67
C GLY A 5 32.59 -12.77 -23.42
N SER A 6 32.00 -11.65 -23.03
CA SER A 6 32.10 -10.24 -23.44
C SER A 6 31.41 -9.43 -22.34
N THR A 7 32.03 -8.36 -21.86
CA THR A 7 31.48 -7.49 -20.80
C THR A 7 30.50 -6.50 -21.44
N LEU A 8 29.20 -6.60 -21.13
CA LEU A 8 28.22 -5.60 -21.55
C LEU A 8 28.18 -4.46 -20.53
N THR A 9 28.76 -3.32 -20.88
CA THR A 9 28.54 -2.04 -20.19
C THR A 9 27.15 -1.50 -20.55
N ALA A 10 26.26 -1.40 -19.56
CA ALA A 10 24.95 -0.78 -19.73
C ALA A 10 25.08 0.75 -19.75
N THR A 11 24.81 1.37 -20.90
CA THR A 11 24.73 2.82 -21.05
C THR A 11 23.41 3.34 -20.49
N TYR A 12 23.46 4.09 -19.39
CA TYR A 12 22.30 4.80 -18.84
C TYR A 12 21.91 5.98 -19.73
N ALA A 13 20.75 5.89 -20.39
CA ALA A 13 20.11 7.04 -21.01
C ALA A 13 19.30 7.81 -19.94
N ARG A 14 19.71 9.04 -19.63
CA ARG A 14 18.99 9.98 -18.76
C ARG A 14 17.85 10.65 -19.54
N PRO A 15 16.57 10.54 -19.12
CA PRO A 15 15.52 11.39 -19.68
C PRO A 15 15.74 12.84 -19.25
N LYS A 16 15.68 13.75 -20.22
CA LYS A 16 15.72 15.20 -20.02
C LYS A 16 14.50 15.63 -19.20
N THR A 17 14.76 16.54 -18.29
CA THR A 17 13.78 17.22 -17.43
C THR A 17 12.70 17.89 -18.27
N SER A 18 11.45 17.46 -18.13
CA SER A 18 10.31 18.34 -18.35
C SER A 18 9.46 18.32 -17.09
N HIS A 19 9.18 19.52 -16.61
CA HIS A 19 8.39 19.80 -15.43
C HIS A 19 7.01 19.16 -15.55
N PHE A 20 6.72 18.13 -14.76
CA PHE A 20 5.38 17.82 -14.31
C PHE A 20 5.51 16.91 -13.09
N LEU A 21 5.27 17.45 -11.90
CA LEU A 21 5.03 16.64 -10.71
C LEU A 21 3.83 15.73 -11.00
N PRO A 22 3.84 14.44 -10.62
CA PRO A 22 2.65 13.63 -10.75
C PRO A 22 1.57 14.21 -9.84
N ALA A 23 0.39 14.47 -10.42
CA ALA A 23 -0.77 14.90 -9.67
C ALA A 23 -1.09 13.87 -8.57
N ILE A 24 -1.21 14.34 -7.33
CA ILE A 24 -1.76 13.56 -6.20
C ILE A 24 -3.25 13.38 -6.48
N SER A 25 -3.62 12.42 -7.33
CA SER A 25 -5.02 12.03 -7.50
C SER A 25 -5.19 10.65 -8.17
N THR A 26 -4.68 9.60 -7.54
CA THR A 26 -5.15 8.21 -7.78
C THR A 26 -5.10 7.33 -6.52
N MET A 27 -5.10 7.95 -5.33
CA MET A 27 -5.17 7.24 -4.03
C MET A 27 -6.55 7.39 -3.36
N ALA A 28 -7.61 7.59 -4.16
CA ALA A 28 -8.97 7.78 -3.67
C ALA A 28 -9.97 6.77 -4.25
N SER A 29 -9.63 5.48 -4.26
CA SER A 29 -10.64 4.41 -4.29
C SER A 29 -10.02 3.02 -4.18
N SER A 30 -9.96 2.48 -2.96
CA SER A 30 -9.87 1.02 -2.77
C SER A 30 -10.49 0.51 -1.46
N TYR A 31 -11.23 1.34 -0.71
CA TYR A 31 -11.87 0.92 0.55
C TYR A 31 -13.36 0.62 0.47
N ARG A 32 -13.96 0.51 -0.72
CA ARG A 32 -15.32 -0.04 -0.86
C ARG A 32 -15.24 -1.43 -1.47
N SER A 33 -15.10 -2.42 -0.60
CA SER A 33 -15.53 -3.79 -0.88
C SER A 33 -17.05 -3.76 -1.04
N THR A 34 -17.55 -3.67 -2.27
CA THR A 34 -18.93 -4.03 -2.59
C THR A 34 -19.01 -5.56 -2.59
N GLN A 35 -19.26 -6.14 -1.42
CA GLN A 35 -19.83 -7.47 -1.33
C GLN A 35 -21.23 -7.44 -1.98
N PRO A 36 -21.58 -8.37 -2.89
CA PRO A 36 -22.97 -8.62 -3.17
C PRO A 36 -23.59 -9.18 -1.88
N ALA A 37 -24.60 -8.51 -1.35
CA ALA A 37 -25.41 -9.05 -0.27
C ALA A 37 -26.07 -10.35 -0.76
N LEU A 38 -25.55 -11.50 -0.34
CA LEU A 38 -26.25 -12.76 -0.51
C LEU A 38 -27.52 -12.69 0.32
N ALA A 39 -28.67 -12.84 -0.34
CA ALA A 39 -29.95 -12.93 0.32
C ALA A 39 -29.91 -14.04 1.38
N MET A 40 -30.03 -13.65 2.65
CA MET A 40 -30.18 -14.58 3.76
C MET A 40 -31.49 -15.34 3.56
N ASN A 41 -31.37 -16.65 3.32
CA ASN A 41 -32.50 -17.56 3.29
C ASN A 41 -33.00 -17.76 4.74
N PRO A 42 -34.26 -17.44 5.08
CA PRO A 42 -34.76 -17.58 6.46
C PRO A 42 -34.96 -19.04 6.91
N SER A 43 -34.74 -20.03 6.04
CA SER A 43 -35.05 -21.44 6.34
C SER A 43 -33.89 -22.25 6.93
N ALA A 44 -32.70 -21.65 7.10
CA ALA A 44 -31.54 -22.34 7.66
C ALA A 44 -31.46 -22.20 9.19
N ASN A 45 -32.52 -22.57 9.91
CA ASN A 45 -32.52 -22.86 11.35
C ASN A 45 -33.85 -23.51 11.77
N LEU A 46 -34.13 -24.71 11.26
CA LEU A 46 -35.01 -25.64 11.97
C LEU A 46 -34.22 -26.90 12.29
N TRP A 47 -33.60 -26.90 13.47
CA TRP A 47 -33.35 -28.14 14.18
C TRP A 47 -34.70 -28.85 14.34
N ARG A 48 -35.02 -29.75 13.40
CA ARG A 48 -36.19 -30.61 13.54
C ARG A 48 -35.87 -31.61 14.62
N THR A 49 -36.40 -31.34 15.81
CA THR A 49 -36.46 -32.32 16.89
C THR A 49 -37.32 -33.50 16.43
N ASN A 50 -36.71 -34.66 16.57
CA ASN A 50 -37.25 -36.00 16.44
C ASN A 50 -38.76 -36.13 16.78
N SER A 51 -39.60 -36.44 15.78
CA SER A 51 -41.05 -36.64 15.92
C SER A 51 -41.45 -38.08 16.31
N TYR A 52 -40.66 -38.75 17.16
CA TYR A 52 -40.87 -40.18 17.40
C TYR A 52 -42.01 -40.55 18.37
N TYR A 53 -42.63 -39.61 19.08
CA TYR A 53 -43.77 -39.93 19.96
C TYR A 53 -44.73 -38.75 20.11
N LYS A 54 -45.82 -38.73 19.34
CA LYS A 54 -47.09 -38.11 19.77
C LYS A 54 -48.29 -38.89 19.23
N SER A 55 -48.92 -39.62 20.14
CA SER A 55 -50.23 -40.23 19.99
C SER A 55 -51.34 -39.25 20.44
N SER A 56 -52.57 -39.53 19.99
CA SER A 56 -53.87 -38.94 20.37
C SER A 56 -54.29 -37.68 19.60
N SER A 57 -55.54 -37.48 19.21
CA SER A 57 -56.77 -38.32 19.15
C SER A 57 -57.85 -37.42 18.56
N ALA A 58 -58.54 -37.81 17.49
CA ALA A 58 -59.76 -37.15 17.04
C ALA A 58 -60.93 -38.13 17.20
N LEU A 59 -61.85 -37.80 18.12
CA LEU A 59 -63.16 -38.44 18.28
C LEU A 59 -64.14 -37.86 17.24
N PRO A 60 -64.96 -38.67 16.56
CA PRO A 60 -66.17 -38.19 15.90
C PRO A 60 -67.39 -38.41 16.81
N ILE A 61 -68.25 -37.40 16.93
CA ILE A 61 -69.62 -37.53 17.49
C ILE A 61 -70.55 -37.40 16.28
N ALA A 62 -71.08 -38.49 15.73
CA ALA A 62 -72.30 -39.23 16.10
C ALA A 62 -73.60 -38.54 15.64
N SER A 63 -74.27 -39.17 14.67
CA SER A 63 -75.72 -39.09 14.54
C SER A 63 -76.30 -40.51 14.61
N SER A 64 -77.29 -40.63 15.47
CA SER A 64 -77.99 -41.85 15.86
C SER A 64 -79.28 -42.03 15.06
N ILE A 65 -79.54 -43.24 14.55
CA ILE A 65 -80.91 -43.74 14.36
C ILE A 65 -80.98 -45.18 14.87
N GLN A 66 -81.82 -45.35 15.89
CA GLN A 66 -82.35 -46.56 16.53
C GLN A 66 -83.10 -47.45 15.50
N ARG A 67 -83.37 -48.75 15.61
CA ARG A 67 -83.43 -49.81 16.64
C ARG A 67 -83.92 -51.06 15.82
N GLU A 68 -83.61 -52.33 16.08
CA GLU A 68 -84.07 -53.17 17.19
C GLU A 68 -83.45 -54.59 17.11
N ASN A 69 -83.18 -55.14 18.30
CA ASN A 69 -83.43 -56.51 18.76
C ASN A 69 -82.84 -57.73 18.01
N ALA A 70 -81.91 -58.43 18.67
CA ALA A 70 -82.18 -59.73 19.29
C ALA A 70 -80.94 -60.30 19.98
N ASP A 71 -81.02 -60.44 21.30
CA ASP A 71 -80.08 -61.17 22.14
C ASP A 71 -80.01 -62.65 21.75
N LEU A 72 -78.81 -63.13 21.43
CA LEU A 72 -78.43 -64.52 21.65
C LEU A 72 -76.96 -64.57 22.09
N LEU A 73 -76.79 -65.01 23.33
CA LEU A 73 -75.55 -65.34 24.02
C LEU A 73 -74.60 -66.14 23.11
N ARG A 74 -73.67 -65.44 22.46
CA ARG A 74 -72.52 -66.02 21.79
C ARG A 74 -71.32 -65.77 22.67
N ALA A 75 -70.76 -66.87 23.17
CA ALA A 75 -69.61 -66.99 24.07
C ALA A 75 -68.66 -65.77 24.06
N LYS A 76 -68.31 -65.28 25.26
CA LYS A 76 -67.16 -64.39 25.47
C LYS A 76 -65.88 -65.13 25.07
N THR A 77 -65.61 -65.23 23.77
CA THR A 77 -64.28 -65.50 23.27
C THR A 77 -63.51 -64.19 23.42
N VAL A 78 -62.57 -64.16 24.36
CA VAL A 78 -61.58 -63.09 24.44
C VAL A 78 -60.80 -63.15 23.13
N LEU A 79 -61.17 -62.31 22.16
CA LEU A 79 -60.34 -62.04 21.00
C LEU A 79 -59.08 -61.35 21.52
N TYR A 80 -58.01 -62.12 21.66
CA TYR A 80 -56.68 -61.53 21.65
C TYR A 80 -56.57 -60.75 20.34
N PRO A 81 -56.21 -59.44 20.36
CA PRO A 81 -55.93 -58.70 19.15
C PRO A 81 -54.95 -59.53 18.33
N SER A 82 -55.37 -59.99 17.16
CA SER A 82 -54.51 -60.81 16.32
C SER A 82 -53.30 -59.95 15.95
N ASN A 83 -52.12 -60.36 16.41
CA ASN A 83 -50.84 -59.70 16.09
C ASN A 83 -50.53 -59.67 14.57
N ARG A 84 -51.41 -60.19 13.71
CA ARG A 84 -51.26 -60.20 12.25
C ARG A 84 -51.22 -58.80 11.63
N THR A 85 -52.00 -57.84 12.11
CA THR A 85 -51.96 -56.45 11.63
C THR A 85 -50.68 -55.71 12.06
N ALA A 86 -50.07 -56.14 13.18
CA ALA A 86 -48.77 -55.61 13.62
C ALA A 86 -47.59 -56.15 12.81
N LEU A 87 -47.76 -57.22 12.01
CA LEU A 87 -46.73 -57.73 11.09
C LEU A 87 -46.75 -56.98 9.76
N ALA A 88 -47.93 -56.51 9.30
CA ALA A 88 -48.08 -55.75 8.06
C ALA A 88 -47.51 -54.31 8.14
N THR A 89 -47.14 -53.84 9.33
CA THR A 89 -46.53 -52.52 9.59
C THR A 89 -45.05 -52.61 9.99
N ARG A 90 -44.45 -53.82 9.95
CA ARG A 90 -43.04 -54.04 10.28
C ARG A 90 -42.20 -54.12 9.02
N TYR A 91 -41.01 -53.54 9.10
CA TYR A 91 -40.00 -53.67 8.06
C TYR A 91 -39.64 -55.14 7.85
N THR A 92 -39.52 -55.52 6.58
CA THR A 92 -39.01 -56.85 6.24
C THR A 92 -37.50 -56.90 6.48
N PRO A 93 -36.92 -58.09 6.68
CA PRO A 93 -35.46 -58.23 6.73
C PRO A 93 -34.77 -57.62 5.51
N GLU A 94 -35.40 -57.69 4.33
CA GLU A 94 -34.89 -57.09 3.09
C GLU A 94 -34.84 -55.55 3.17
N ASP A 95 -35.85 -54.90 3.76
CA ASP A 95 -35.85 -53.45 3.99
C ASP A 95 -34.73 -53.04 4.95
N TRP A 96 -34.48 -53.86 5.97
CA TRP A 96 -33.37 -53.67 6.90
C TRP A 96 -32.01 -53.82 6.20
N TYR A 97 -31.83 -54.85 5.37
CA TYR A 97 -30.59 -55.02 4.57
C TYR A 97 -30.36 -53.83 3.63
N LYS A 98 -31.40 -53.39 2.90
CA LYS A 98 -31.32 -52.21 2.03
C LYS A 98 -30.99 -50.94 2.80
N SER A 99 -31.61 -50.72 3.95
CA SER A 99 -31.32 -49.56 4.81
C SER A 99 -29.88 -49.58 5.29
N ASN A 100 -29.38 -50.72 5.77
CA ASN A 100 -27.98 -50.82 6.19
C ASN A 100 -27.01 -50.63 5.02
N GLN A 101 -27.31 -51.22 3.85
CA GLN A 101 -26.48 -51.03 2.66
C GLN A 101 -26.39 -49.54 2.28
N ASN A 102 -27.52 -48.83 2.29
CA ASN A 102 -27.52 -47.38 2.05
C ASN A 102 -26.71 -46.62 3.10
N ASN A 103 -26.88 -46.94 4.39
CA ASN A 103 -26.10 -46.34 5.48
C ASN A 103 -24.59 -46.57 5.30
N TYR A 104 -24.17 -47.78 4.87
CA TYR A 104 -22.77 -48.07 4.58
C TYR A 104 -22.25 -47.23 3.42
N MET A 105 -23.01 -47.14 2.32
CA MET A 105 -22.60 -46.33 1.16
C MET A 105 -22.52 -44.83 1.50
N GLU A 106 -23.47 -44.31 2.27
CA GLU A 106 -23.49 -42.92 2.71
C GLU A 106 -22.32 -42.62 3.66
N SER A 107 -22.06 -43.51 4.62
CA SER A 107 -20.90 -43.41 5.53
C SER A 107 -19.58 -43.40 4.76
N GLU A 108 -19.42 -44.29 3.78
CA GLU A 108 -18.23 -44.36 2.93
C GLU A 108 -18.05 -43.10 2.06
N SER A 109 -19.15 -42.58 1.50
CA SER A 109 -19.14 -41.32 0.76
C SER A 109 -18.73 -40.14 1.65
N SER A 110 -19.32 -40.06 2.85
CA SER A 110 -19.01 -39.05 3.86
C SER A 110 -17.53 -39.11 4.28
N ARG A 111 -17.00 -40.31 4.55
CA ARG A 111 -15.59 -40.52 4.88
C ARG A 111 -14.66 -40.06 3.75
N LYS A 112 -14.94 -40.45 2.51
CA LYS A 112 -14.15 -40.01 1.33
C LYS A 112 -14.18 -38.49 1.15
N SER A 113 -15.34 -37.87 1.33
CA SER A 113 -15.49 -36.41 1.27
C SER A 113 -14.67 -35.71 2.36
N ALA A 114 -14.76 -36.19 3.60
CA ALA A 114 -13.99 -35.65 4.72
C ALA A 114 -12.47 -35.82 4.52
N GLU A 115 -12.03 -36.97 4.00
CA GLU A 115 -10.62 -37.18 3.66
C GLU A 115 -10.13 -36.22 2.57
N ARG A 116 -10.91 -36.00 1.50
CA ARG A 116 -10.58 -35.01 0.46
C ARG A 116 -10.49 -33.61 1.07
N LEU A 117 -11.49 -33.20 1.85
CA LEU A 117 -11.52 -31.88 2.49
C LEU A 117 -10.28 -31.65 3.37
N ARG A 118 -9.87 -32.64 4.16
CA ARG A 118 -8.65 -32.55 4.97
C ARG A 118 -7.40 -32.36 4.10
N ARG A 119 -7.25 -33.15 3.02
CA ARG A 119 -6.11 -33.02 2.09
C ARG A 119 -6.08 -31.63 1.44
N ASP A 120 -7.22 -31.15 0.98
CA ASP A 120 -7.34 -29.83 0.34
C ASP A 120 -7.07 -28.70 1.34
N THR A 121 -7.52 -28.85 2.58
CA THR A 121 -7.25 -27.89 3.66
C THR A 121 -5.75 -27.82 3.97
N ILE A 122 -5.07 -28.96 4.08
CA ILE A 122 -3.61 -29.01 4.32
C ILE A 122 -2.86 -28.32 3.19
N ARG A 123 -3.23 -28.61 1.92
CA ARG A 123 -2.61 -27.95 0.77
C ARG A 123 -2.84 -26.44 0.82
N LEU A 124 -4.06 -25.99 1.09
CA LEU A 124 -4.39 -24.58 1.18
C LEU A 124 -3.59 -23.87 2.29
N MET A 125 -3.43 -24.52 3.46
CA MET A 125 -2.62 -23.99 4.55
C MET A 125 -1.16 -23.81 4.10
N GLN A 126 -0.57 -24.82 3.46
CA GLN A 126 0.80 -24.75 2.95
C GLN A 126 0.98 -23.67 1.89
N ASP A 127 0.05 -23.56 0.94
CA ASP A 127 0.10 -22.54 -0.11
C ASP A 127 0.02 -21.13 0.48
N LYS A 128 -0.85 -20.93 1.48
CA LYS A 128 -0.99 -19.65 2.18
C LYS A 128 0.24 -19.31 3.01
N GLU A 129 0.79 -20.28 3.74
CA GLU A 129 2.02 -20.09 4.50
C GLU A 129 3.19 -19.69 3.59
N GLN A 130 3.37 -20.39 2.47
CA GLN A 130 4.42 -20.07 1.51
C GLN A 130 4.23 -18.68 0.89
N LEU A 131 2.99 -18.33 0.52
CA LEU A 131 2.69 -17.00 -0.02
C LEU A 131 3.00 -15.92 1.02
N THR A 132 2.49 -16.05 2.24
CA THR A 132 2.72 -15.09 3.32
C THR A 132 4.19 -14.92 3.61
N ARG A 133 4.95 -16.02 3.70
CA ARG A 133 6.40 -15.97 3.94
C ARG A 133 7.12 -15.21 2.82
N ARG A 134 6.87 -15.57 1.55
CA ARG A 134 7.49 -14.89 0.39
C ARG A 134 7.14 -13.41 0.33
N THR A 135 5.87 -13.07 0.57
CA THR A 135 5.43 -11.66 0.60
C THR A 135 6.12 -10.91 1.72
N GLN A 136 6.17 -11.47 2.93
CA GLN A 136 6.81 -10.83 4.08
C GLN A 136 8.31 -10.62 3.84
N GLU A 137 9.03 -11.63 3.34
CA GLU A 137 10.45 -11.54 3.00
C GLU A 137 10.71 -10.46 1.94
N ASN A 138 9.94 -10.47 0.85
CA ASN A 138 10.09 -9.51 -0.23
C ASN A 138 9.79 -8.08 0.23
N THR A 139 8.70 -7.88 0.98
CA THR A 139 8.33 -6.57 1.53
C THR A 139 9.36 -6.09 2.53
N SER A 140 9.86 -6.95 3.43
CA SER A 140 10.88 -6.58 4.41
C SER A 140 12.19 -6.17 3.74
N LYS A 141 12.61 -6.92 2.71
CA LYS A 141 13.79 -6.57 1.89
C LYS A 141 13.60 -5.24 1.19
N ASN A 142 12.47 -5.03 0.51
CA ASN A 142 12.20 -3.78 -0.21
C ASN A 142 12.17 -2.56 0.74
N ILE A 143 11.58 -2.71 1.93
CA ILE A 143 11.59 -1.65 2.94
C ILE A 143 13.03 -1.36 3.40
N GLY A 144 13.84 -2.39 3.64
CA GLY A 144 15.24 -2.24 4.00
C GLY A 144 16.06 -1.49 2.95
N GLU A 145 15.92 -1.87 1.68
CA GLU A 145 16.56 -1.18 0.55
C GLU A 145 16.15 0.30 0.50
N ARG A 146 14.86 0.60 0.57
CA ARG A 146 14.36 1.98 0.55
C ARG A 146 14.85 2.80 1.75
N LEU A 147 14.96 2.20 2.92
CA LEU A 147 15.49 2.88 4.10
C LEU A 147 16.96 3.26 3.88
N ASN A 148 17.76 2.35 3.33
CA ASN A 148 19.15 2.61 3.00
C ASN A 148 19.27 3.74 1.95
N ASP A 149 18.45 3.72 0.90
CA ASP A 149 18.45 4.77 -0.12
C ASP A 149 18.11 6.14 0.49
N ILE A 150 17.08 6.21 1.33
CA ILE A 150 16.67 7.44 2.00
C ILE A 150 17.79 7.94 2.93
N ALA A 151 18.41 7.04 3.70
CA ALA A 151 19.50 7.40 4.59
C ALA A 151 20.72 7.91 3.82
N PHE A 152 21.06 7.27 2.70
CA PHE A 152 22.13 7.69 1.80
C PHE A 152 21.87 9.09 1.24
N TRP A 153 20.71 9.32 0.63
CA TRP A 153 20.40 10.63 0.04
C TRP A 153 20.27 11.74 1.09
N ARG A 154 19.79 11.42 2.30
CA ARG A 154 19.81 12.37 3.41
C ARG A 154 21.23 12.75 3.81
N ALA A 155 22.15 11.79 3.90
CA ALA A 155 23.54 12.06 4.21
C ALA A 155 24.19 12.92 3.10
N GLU A 156 23.95 12.58 1.84
CA GLU A 156 24.47 13.33 0.70
C GLU A 156 23.97 14.78 0.67
N LEU A 157 22.66 15.00 0.87
CA LEU A 157 22.08 16.34 0.94
C LEU A 157 22.63 17.15 2.12
N SER A 158 22.86 16.50 3.27
CA SER A 158 23.44 17.16 4.44
C SER A 158 24.88 17.59 4.14
N HIS A 159 25.67 16.70 3.54
CA HIS A 159 27.04 17.00 3.13
C HIS A 159 27.10 18.16 2.13
N GLU A 160 26.25 18.16 1.12
CA GLU A 160 26.22 19.24 0.13
C GLU A 160 25.75 20.57 0.75
N THR A 161 24.83 20.52 1.72
CA THR A 161 24.43 21.71 2.47
C THR A 161 25.60 22.29 3.25
N ASP A 162 26.38 21.46 3.93
CA ASP A 162 27.57 21.88 4.67
C ASP A 162 28.61 22.50 3.72
N ASN A 163 28.85 21.86 2.57
CA ASN A 163 29.75 22.40 1.53
C ASN A 163 29.29 23.79 1.06
N MET A 164 28.00 23.95 0.73
CA MET A 164 27.46 25.25 0.33
C MET A 164 27.60 26.31 1.41
N VAL A 165 27.35 25.97 2.68
CA VAL A 165 27.54 26.89 3.81
C VAL A 165 28.99 27.35 3.91
N THR A 166 29.95 26.44 3.75
CA THR A 166 31.38 26.80 3.77
C THR A 166 31.77 27.71 2.61
N GLU A 167 31.26 27.45 1.40
CA GLU A 167 31.54 28.26 0.22
C GLU A 167 30.90 29.66 0.35
N ILE A 168 29.67 29.75 0.85
CA ILE A 168 29.02 31.04 1.13
C ILE A 168 29.84 31.85 2.12
N ALA A 169 30.36 31.23 3.19
CA ALA A 169 31.21 31.91 4.16
C ALA A 169 32.51 32.42 3.52
N ALA A 170 33.17 31.61 2.69
CA ALA A 170 34.39 31.99 1.98
C ALA A 170 34.14 33.16 1.01
N LEU A 171 33.09 33.08 0.19
CA LEU A 171 32.72 34.15 -0.74
C LEU A 171 32.31 35.44 -0.02
N THR A 172 31.65 35.32 1.14
CA THR A 172 31.29 36.48 1.96
C THR A 172 32.54 37.20 2.47
N GLU A 173 33.57 36.47 2.91
CA GLU A 173 34.83 37.07 3.34
C GLU A 173 35.58 37.74 2.17
N VAL A 174 35.61 37.08 0.99
CA VAL A 174 36.20 37.67 -0.22
C VAL A 174 35.47 38.95 -0.61
N LYS A 175 34.13 38.94 -0.61
CA LYS A 175 33.31 40.13 -0.89
C LYS A 175 33.67 41.27 0.06
N LYS A 176 33.68 41.00 1.37
CA LYS A 176 34.03 42.00 2.39
C LYS A 176 35.44 42.57 2.18
N ARG A 177 36.41 41.73 1.80
CA ARG A 177 37.77 42.17 1.48
C ARG A 177 37.80 43.08 0.26
N LEU A 178 37.05 42.75 -0.79
CA LEU A 178 36.96 43.57 -2.01
C LEU A 178 36.26 44.90 -1.75
N GLU A 179 35.18 44.91 -0.96
CA GLU A 179 34.49 46.14 -0.55
C GLU A 179 35.42 47.06 0.24
N ARG A 180 36.22 46.50 1.16
CA ARG A 180 37.23 47.28 1.88
C ARG A 180 38.30 47.83 0.94
N ALA A 181 38.86 47.00 0.07
CA ALA A 181 39.87 47.44 -0.88
C ALA A 181 39.34 48.55 -1.80
N LEU A 182 38.08 48.47 -2.22
CA LEU A 182 37.42 49.51 -3.01
C LEU A 182 37.28 50.81 -2.21
N ALA A 183 36.86 50.74 -0.95
CA ALA A 183 36.76 51.91 -0.07
C ALA A 183 38.14 52.57 0.16
N GLU A 184 39.20 51.76 0.29
CA GLU A 184 40.57 52.26 0.44
C GLU A 184 41.08 53.01 -0.81
N THR A 185 40.57 52.72 -2.01
CA THR A 185 40.98 53.46 -3.23
C THR A 185 40.24 54.79 -3.42
N GLU A 186 39.16 55.04 -2.67
CA GLU A 186 38.36 56.27 -2.80
C GLU A 186 39.13 57.52 -2.35
N GLY A 187 39.88 57.43 -1.24
CA GLY A 187 40.71 58.54 -0.74
C GLY A 187 41.80 58.99 -1.73
N PRO A 188 42.69 58.09 -2.20
CA PRO A 188 43.68 58.41 -3.22
C PRO A 188 43.08 58.97 -4.52
N PHE A 189 41.88 58.52 -4.90
CA PHE A 189 41.16 59.05 -6.05
C PHE A 189 40.73 60.50 -5.83
N GLN A 190 40.13 60.82 -4.68
CA GLN A 190 39.75 62.20 -4.33
C GLN A 190 40.97 63.13 -4.34
N VAL A 191 42.08 62.71 -3.72
CA VAL A 191 43.34 63.47 -3.74
C VAL A 191 43.83 63.70 -5.16
N SER A 192 43.76 62.67 -6.01
CA SER A 192 44.18 62.80 -7.41
C SER A 192 43.32 63.80 -8.19
N GLN A 193 42.00 63.80 -7.96
CA GLN A 193 41.08 64.78 -8.55
C GLN A 193 41.38 66.20 -8.06
N GLU A 194 41.62 66.39 -6.77
CA GLU A 194 41.97 67.70 -6.19
C GLU A 194 43.31 68.23 -6.73
N CYS A 195 44.32 67.35 -6.84
CA CYS A 195 45.59 67.71 -7.46
C CYS A 195 45.42 68.16 -8.92
N LEU A 196 44.61 67.48 -9.72
CA LEU A 196 44.31 67.88 -11.09
C LEU A 196 43.56 69.23 -11.13
N TYR A 197 42.58 69.42 -10.24
CA TYR A 197 41.83 70.68 -10.14
C TYR A 197 42.74 71.88 -9.82
N HIS A 198 43.73 71.71 -8.92
CA HIS A 198 44.70 72.77 -8.63
C HIS A 198 45.69 73.01 -9.77
N ARG A 199 46.08 71.95 -10.50
CA ARG A 199 46.96 72.05 -11.67
C ARG A 199 46.30 72.84 -12.81
N GLU A 200 45.02 72.63 -13.05
CA GLU A 200 44.23 73.35 -14.07
C GLU A 200 44.13 74.86 -13.80
N LYS A 201 44.31 75.30 -12.55
CA LYS A 201 44.32 76.72 -12.15
C LYS A 201 45.64 77.44 -12.38
N ARG A 202 46.72 76.73 -12.73
CA ARG A 202 48.02 77.38 -13.02
C ARG A 202 47.88 78.27 -14.24
N MET A 203 48.64 79.36 -14.30
CA MET A 203 48.54 80.35 -15.38
C MET A 203 49.86 80.49 -16.12
N SER A 204 49.77 80.91 -17.39
CA SER A 204 50.93 81.22 -18.24
C SER A 204 51.90 80.04 -18.38
N ILE A 205 53.20 80.26 -18.18
CA ILE A 205 54.24 79.25 -18.34
C ILE A 205 54.12 78.08 -17.34
N ASP A 206 53.40 78.26 -16.23
CA ASP A 206 53.22 77.23 -15.20
C ASP A 206 52.09 76.24 -15.52
N LEU A 207 51.26 76.51 -16.54
CA LEU A 207 50.24 75.57 -17.03
C LEU A 207 50.90 74.52 -17.94
N VAL A 208 51.54 73.54 -17.31
CA VAL A 208 52.35 72.52 -17.99
C VAL A 208 51.73 71.13 -17.83
N HIS A 209 51.62 70.42 -18.96
CA HIS A 209 51.22 69.01 -19.01
C HIS A 209 52.42 68.09 -18.68
N ASP A 210 52.78 68.04 -17.39
CA ASP A 210 53.91 67.28 -16.88
C ASP A 210 53.61 65.79 -16.68
N ASP A 211 54.63 65.01 -16.36
CA ASP A 211 54.47 63.55 -16.18
C ASP A 211 53.61 63.22 -14.96
N VAL A 212 53.59 64.07 -13.94
CA VAL A 212 52.72 63.91 -12.77
C VAL A 212 51.25 64.07 -13.16
N GLU A 213 50.90 65.05 -13.99
CA GLU A 213 49.55 65.23 -14.51
C GLU A 213 49.09 64.01 -15.31
N LYS A 214 49.95 63.49 -16.20
CA LYS A 214 49.65 62.26 -16.96
C LYS A 214 49.37 61.08 -16.05
N ASP A 215 50.15 60.91 -14.98
CA ASP A 215 49.96 59.80 -14.04
C ASP A 215 48.71 59.98 -13.17
N LEU A 216 48.38 61.20 -12.74
CA LEU A 216 47.12 61.52 -12.07
C LEU A 216 45.89 61.23 -12.96
N ILE A 217 45.96 61.54 -14.25
CA ILE A 217 44.92 61.21 -15.23
C ILE A 217 44.76 59.68 -15.36
N LYS A 218 45.85 58.92 -15.41
CA LYS A 218 45.77 57.45 -15.47
C LYS A 218 45.06 56.86 -14.25
N VAL A 219 45.41 57.33 -13.04
CA VAL A 219 44.79 56.88 -11.78
C VAL A 219 43.30 57.19 -11.77
N THR A 220 42.91 58.41 -12.16
CA THR A 220 41.49 58.81 -12.20
C THR A 220 40.67 58.07 -13.26
N ILE A 221 41.24 57.77 -14.42
CA ILE A 221 40.59 56.93 -15.45
C ILE A 221 40.42 55.49 -14.93
N SER A 222 41.48 54.91 -14.36
CA SER A 222 41.44 53.55 -13.81
C SER A 222 40.35 53.40 -12.76
N GLN A 223 40.26 54.33 -11.81
CA GLN A 223 39.25 54.29 -10.76
C GLN A 223 37.83 54.54 -11.31
N ARG A 224 37.64 55.44 -12.29
CA ARG A 224 36.35 55.63 -12.96
C ARG A 224 35.88 54.34 -13.65
N CYS A 225 36.78 53.59 -14.29
CA CYS A 225 36.45 52.31 -14.90
C CYS A 225 36.07 51.24 -13.86
N VAL A 226 36.67 51.28 -12.66
CA VAL A 226 36.27 50.41 -11.55
C VAL A 226 34.86 50.79 -11.07
N CYS A 227 34.58 52.05 -10.77
CA CYS A 227 33.27 52.49 -10.27
C CYS A 227 32.13 52.31 -11.30
N ALA A 228 32.40 52.46 -12.60
CA ALA A 228 31.39 52.31 -13.64
C ALA A 228 30.91 50.86 -13.86
N ARG A 229 31.62 49.85 -13.33
CA ARG A 229 31.17 48.45 -13.38
C ARG A 229 30.29 48.04 -12.19
N TYR A 230 30.16 48.90 -11.18
CA TYR A 230 29.44 48.59 -9.94
C TYR A 230 28.07 49.28 -9.83
N ASN A 231 27.70 50.15 -10.78
CA ASN A 231 26.35 50.72 -10.92
C ASN A 231 25.64 50.11 -12.13
#